data_AF-A0A497LW03-F1
#
_entry.id   AF-A0A497LW03-F1
#
_cell.length_a   1.000
_cell.length_b   1.000
_cell.length_c   1.000
_cell.angle_alpha   90.00
_cell.angle_beta   90.00
_cell.angle_gamma   90.00
#
_symmetry.space_group_name_H-M   'P 1'
#
loop_
_entity.id
_entity.type
_entity.pdbx_description
1 polymer ?
#
loop_
_entity_poly.entity_id
_entity_poly.type
_entity_poly.pdbx_seq_one_letter_code
_entity_poly.pdbx_strand_id
1 'polypeptide(L)'
;SREIVRAHRRKLLEKLGEEGRKSLKKLNKRMEDAGFYLKYTVARHQLGADGPLRIVESMEEVHRELTAVINELSKLLPYFTIYLPRLEHALLKIKEGDYLYIDWHPDSYHFVYFELHADLLNYLREAEG
;
A
#
# COMPACT_ATOMS: atom_id res chain seq x y z
N SER A 1 8.08 -17.24 16.41
CA SER A 1 6.78 -17.95 16.34
C SER A 1 5.69 -16.99 15.91
N ARG A 2 4.70 -17.41 15.10
CA ARG A 2 3.54 -16.59 14.68
C ARG A 2 2.81 -15.97 15.88
N GLU A 3 2.79 -16.67 17.00
CA GLU A 3 2.14 -16.25 18.24
C GLU A 3 2.75 -14.96 18.84
N ILE A 4 4.08 -14.83 18.81
CA ILE A 4 4.78 -13.63 19.31
C ILE A 4 4.38 -12.39 18.51
N VAL A 5 4.29 -12.52 17.18
CA VAL A 5 3.88 -11.43 16.28
C VAL A 5 2.44 -11.03 16.57
N ARG A 6 1.52 -12.00 16.73
CA ARG A 6 0.13 -11.73 17.08
C ARG A 6 -0.01 -11.03 18.43
N ALA A 7 0.71 -11.49 19.45
CA ALA A 7 0.73 -10.87 20.77
C ALA A 7 1.24 -9.42 20.72
N HIS A 8 2.28 -9.16 19.92
CA HIS A 8 2.79 -7.81 19.71
C HIS A 8 1.75 -6.91 19.02
N ARG A 9 1.07 -7.40 17.98
CA ARG A 9 0.00 -6.65 17.29
C ARG A 9 -1.15 -6.30 18.22
N ARG A 10 -1.64 -7.25 19.03
CA ARG A 10 -2.68 -6.98 20.04
C ARG A 10 -2.27 -5.87 21.01
N LYS A 11 -1.05 -5.94 21.54
CA LYS A 11 -0.52 -4.90 22.43
C LYS A 11 -0.45 -3.52 21.77
N LEU A 12 -0.13 -3.44 20.48
CA LEU A 12 -0.18 -2.18 19.72
C LEU A 12 -1.62 -1.69 19.53
N LEU A 13 -2.55 -2.58 19.19
CA LEU A 13 -3.96 -2.26 19.01
C LEU A 13 -4.63 -1.80 20.32
N GLU A 14 -4.28 -2.40 21.46
CA GLU A 14 -4.70 -1.95 22.79
C GLU A 14 -4.24 -0.51 23.06
N LYS A 15 -2.97 -0.20 22.77
CA LYS A 15 -2.41 1.16 22.91
C LYS A 15 -3.08 2.19 22.01
N LEU A 16 -3.50 1.78 20.81
CA LEU A 16 -4.21 2.65 19.87
C LEU A 16 -5.63 3.02 20.35
N GLY A 17 -6.22 2.22 21.24
CA GLY A 17 -7.57 2.43 21.73
C GLY A 17 -8.64 2.33 20.65
N GLU A 18 -9.86 2.77 20.96
CA GLU A 18 -10.99 2.74 20.01
C GLU A 18 -10.78 3.70 18.83
N GLU A 19 -10.38 4.94 19.10
CA GLU A 19 -10.24 5.97 18.06
C GLU A 19 -9.12 5.64 17.06
N GLY A 20 -8.01 5.06 17.54
CA GLY A 20 -6.94 4.57 16.67
C GLY A 20 -7.40 3.40 15.79
N ARG A 21 -8.17 2.45 16.34
CA ARG A 21 -8.74 1.33 15.56
C ARG A 21 -9.75 1.81 14.51
N LYS A 22 -10.58 2.81 14.84
CA LYS A 22 -11.48 3.47 13.88
C LYS A 22 -10.70 4.17 12.76
N SER A 23 -9.59 4.82 13.12
CA SER A 23 -8.69 5.46 12.15
C SER A 23 -8.05 4.43 11.22
N LEU A 24 -7.64 3.26 11.72
CA LEU A 24 -7.14 2.16 10.88
C LEU A 24 -8.18 1.70 9.86
N LYS A 25 -9.45 1.54 10.25
CA LYS A 25 -10.54 1.18 9.32
C LYS A 25 -10.74 2.24 8.23
N LYS A 26 -10.70 3.53 8.60
CA LYS A 26 -10.79 4.64 7.64
C LYS A 26 -9.62 4.64 6.66
N LEU A 27 -8.40 4.41 7.15
CA LEU A 27 -7.20 4.35 6.32
C LEU A 27 -7.22 3.14 5.40
N ASN A 28 -7.73 1.99 5.86
CA ASN A 28 -7.92 0.81 5.02
C ASN A 28 -8.85 1.09 3.85
N LYS A 29 -9.98 1.77 4.08
CA LYS A 29 -10.89 2.15 3.00
C LYS A 29 -10.19 3.01 1.93
N ARG A 30 -9.40 4.01 2.36
CA ARG A 30 -8.61 4.82 1.42
C ARG A 30 -7.55 4.00 0.67
N MET A 31 -6.96 3.00 1.34
CA MET A 31 -6.00 2.08 0.73
C MET A 31 -6.65 1.15 -0.30
N GLU A 32 -7.90 0.74 -0.06
CA GLU A 32 -8.71 -0.02 -1.02
C GLU A 32 -9.09 0.84 -2.23
N ASP A 33 -9.49 2.09 -2.01
CA ASP A 33 -9.80 3.04 -3.09
C ASP A 33 -8.57 3.28 -3.99
N ALA A 34 -7.41 3.54 -3.39
CA ALA A 34 -6.15 3.69 -4.13
C ALA A 34 -5.73 2.37 -4.83
N GLY A 35 -5.97 1.24 -4.17
CA GLY A 35 -5.74 -0.10 -4.75
C GLY A 35 -6.62 -0.42 -5.94
N PHE A 36 -7.87 0.04 -5.93
CA PHE A 36 -8.78 -0.09 -7.07
C PHE A 36 -8.22 0.69 -8.26
N TYR A 37 -7.78 1.92 -8.05
CA TYR A 37 -7.15 2.75 -9.08
C TYR A 37 -5.84 2.15 -9.61
N LEU A 38 -5.02 1.57 -8.73
CA LEU A 38 -3.82 0.83 -9.13
C LEU A 38 -4.17 -0.35 -10.03
N LYS A 39 -5.11 -1.20 -9.63
CA LYS A 39 -5.55 -2.37 -10.43
C LYS A 39 -6.10 -1.94 -11.79
N TYR A 40 -6.84 -0.84 -11.83
CA TYR A 40 -7.32 -0.26 -13.08
C TYR A 40 -6.16 0.18 -13.99
N THR A 41 -5.16 0.86 -13.43
CA THR A 41 -3.95 1.31 -14.16
C THR A 41 -3.15 0.12 -14.70
N VAL A 42 -2.93 -0.92 -13.87
CA VAL A 42 -2.26 -2.17 -14.26
C VAL A 42 -3.02 -2.84 -15.41
N ALA A 43 -4.34 -2.97 -15.31
CA ALA A 43 -5.14 -3.60 -16.36
C ALA A 43 -5.04 -2.83 -17.69
N ARG A 44 -5.10 -1.50 -17.67
CA ARG A 44 -4.92 -0.68 -18.88
C ARG A 44 -3.53 -0.83 -19.48
N HIS A 45 -2.49 -0.87 -18.65
CA HIS A 45 -1.13 -1.14 -19.09
C HIS A 45 -1.01 -2.50 -19.79
N GLN A 46 -1.49 -3.58 -19.16
CA GLN A 46 -1.46 -4.93 -19.72
C GLN A 46 -2.20 -5.05 -21.05
N LEU A 47 -3.27 -4.26 -21.22
CA LEU A 47 -4.05 -4.20 -22.46
C LEU A 47 -3.43 -3.32 -23.55
N GLY A 48 -2.32 -2.63 -23.27
CA GLY A 48 -1.73 -1.65 -24.18
C GLY A 48 -2.65 -0.44 -24.44
N ALA A 49 -3.56 -0.14 -23.52
CA ALA A 49 -4.57 0.90 -23.68
C ALA A 49 -4.03 2.33 -23.48
N ASP A 50 -2.83 2.44 -22.90
CA ASP A 50 -2.19 3.71 -22.54
C ASP A 50 -0.78 3.80 -23.12
N GLY A 51 -0.42 5.01 -23.57
CA GLY A 51 0.96 5.33 -23.94
C GLY A 51 1.83 5.63 -22.71
N PRO A 52 3.17 5.74 -22.90
CA PRO A 52 4.14 5.98 -21.83
C PRO A 52 3.79 7.13 -20.87
N LEU A 53 3.41 8.29 -21.40
CA LEU A 53 3.08 9.47 -20.59
C LEU A 53 1.89 9.18 -19.67
N ARG A 54 0.83 8.57 -20.21
CA ARG A 54 -0.40 8.29 -19.46
C ARG A 54 -0.17 7.27 -18.35
N ILE A 55 0.65 6.26 -18.61
CA ILE A 55 1.05 5.26 -17.61
C ILE A 55 1.73 5.97 -16.43
N VAL A 56 2.72 6.82 -16.70
CA VAL A 56 3.46 7.54 -15.65
C VAL A 56 2.52 8.44 -14.85
N GLU A 57 1.66 9.23 -15.51
CA GLU A 57 0.70 10.12 -14.83
C GLU A 57 -0.23 9.33 -13.89
N SER A 58 -0.81 8.23 -14.36
CA SER A 58 -1.69 7.38 -13.53
C SER A 58 -0.96 6.73 -12.36
N MET A 59 0.30 6.30 -12.56
CA MET A 59 1.11 5.75 -11.46
C MET A 59 1.51 6.83 -10.45
N GLU A 60 1.78 8.06 -10.87
CA GLU A 60 2.03 9.19 -9.97
C GLU A 60 0.78 9.57 -9.15
N GLU A 61 -0.42 9.53 -9.76
CA GLU A 61 -1.70 9.73 -9.06
C GLU A 61 -1.88 8.69 -7.94
N VAL A 62 -1.74 7.41 -8.27
CA VAL A 62 -1.78 6.32 -7.30
C VAL A 62 -0.73 6.51 -6.20
N HIS A 63 0.47 6.94 -6.57
CA HIS A 63 1.55 7.15 -5.62
C HIS A 63 1.29 8.28 -4.63
N ARG A 64 0.76 9.41 -5.09
CA ARG A 64 0.39 10.52 -4.19
C ARG A 64 -0.62 10.07 -3.13
N GLU A 65 -1.67 9.37 -3.54
CA GLU A 65 -2.69 8.89 -2.63
C GLU A 65 -2.15 7.85 -1.63
N LEU A 66 -1.40 6.85 -2.11
CA LEU A 66 -0.82 5.84 -1.23
C LEU A 66 0.20 6.43 -0.25
N THR A 67 1.05 7.34 -0.71
CA THR A 67 2.02 8.02 0.17
C THR A 67 1.31 8.81 1.27
N ALA A 68 0.21 9.49 0.96
CA ALA A 68 -0.60 10.18 1.97
C ALA A 68 -1.19 9.18 3.00
N VAL A 69 -1.78 8.08 2.55
CA VAL A 69 -2.35 7.04 3.41
C VAL A 69 -1.27 6.40 4.30
N ILE A 70 -0.11 6.05 3.73
CA ILE A 70 1.00 5.42 4.46
C ILE A 70 1.57 6.38 5.51
N ASN A 71 1.70 7.67 5.19
CA ASN A 71 2.17 8.67 6.15
C ASN A 71 1.22 8.81 7.35
N GLU A 72 -0.10 8.81 7.12
CA GLU A 72 -1.08 8.80 8.20
C GLU A 72 -1.07 7.49 8.99
N LEU A 73 -1.00 6.35 8.31
CA LEU A 73 -0.92 5.04 8.92
C LEU A 73 0.33 4.89 9.79
N SER A 74 1.46 5.43 9.34
CA SER A 74 2.75 5.38 10.04
C SER A 74 2.75 6.15 11.36
N LYS A 75 1.85 7.14 11.53
CA LYS A 75 1.67 7.81 12.82
C LYS A 75 1.05 6.89 13.87
N LEU A 76 0.26 5.90 13.43
CA LEU A 76 -0.37 4.90 14.30
C LEU A 76 0.51 3.66 14.44
N LEU A 77 1.12 3.23 13.34
CA LEU A 77 1.91 2.00 13.23
C LEU A 77 3.22 2.32 12.49
N PRO A 78 4.28 2.76 13.19
CA PRO A 78 5.52 3.26 12.58
C PRO A 78 6.22 2.30 11.60
N TYR A 79 6.01 1.00 11.76
CA TYR A 79 6.53 -0.04 10.86
C TYR A 79 6.13 0.19 9.39
N PHE A 80 4.97 0.80 9.11
CA PHE A 80 4.50 1.01 7.74
C PHE A 80 5.36 2.00 6.93
N THR A 81 6.26 2.75 7.55
CA THR A 81 7.21 3.63 6.85
C THR A 81 8.12 2.89 5.88
N ILE A 82 8.36 1.58 6.09
CA ILE A 82 9.24 0.78 5.23
C ILE A 82 8.77 0.68 3.78
N TYR A 83 7.47 0.89 3.52
CA TYR A 83 6.90 0.75 2.18
C TYR A 83 7.12 1.99 1.31
N LEU A 84 7.31 3.17 1.91
CA LEU A 84 7.52 4.43 1.19
C LEU A 84 8.71 4.35 0.21
N PRO A 85 9.95 4.02 0.65
CA PRO A 85 11.08 3.96 -0.26
C PRO A 85 10.95 2.85 -1.32
N ARG A 86 10.21 1.77 -1.03
CA ARG A 86 9.98 0.68 -1.99
C ARG A 86 9.04 1.10 -3.11
N LEU A 87 7.94 1.77 -2.76
CA LEU A 87 7.00 2.33 -3.75
C LEU A 87 7.63 3.46 -4.57
N GLU A 88 8.43 4.31 -3.94
CA GLU A 88 9.20 5.36 -4.62
C GLU A 88 10.20 4.77 -5.61
N HIS A 89 10.93 3.73 -5.22
CA HIS A 89 11.85 3.03 -6.10
C HIS A 89 11.13 2.42 -7.32
N ALA A 90 10.01 1.74 -7.11
CA ALA A 90 9.23 1.17 -8.20
C ALA A 90 8.70 2.28 -9.14
N LEU A 91 8.22 3.40 -8.60
CA LEU A 91 7.79 4.54 -9.42
C LEU A 91 8.93 5.14 -10.24
N LEU A 92 10.13 5.26 -9.65
CA LEU A 92 11.31 5.75 -10.37
C LEU A 92 11.64 4.85 -11.56
N LYS A 93 11.59 3.52 -11.38
CA LYS A 93 11.82 2.55 -12.46
C LYS A 93 10.79 2.67 -13.59
N ILE A 94 9.53 2.84 -13.24
CA ILE A 94 8.44 3.08 -14.20
C ILE A 94 8.71 4.38 -15.00
N LYS A 95 9.15 5.45 -14.34
CA LYS A 95 9.50 6.72 -14.99
C LYS A 95 10.71 6.60 -15.93
N GLU A 96 11.64 5.71 -15.61
CA GLU A 96 12.79 5.36 -16.46
C GLU A 96 12.41 4.45 -17.64
N GLY A 97 11.14 4.02 -17.73
CA GLY A 97 10.63 3.19 -18.81
C GLY A 97 10.68 1.68 -18.53
N ASP A 98 11.10 1.27 -17.33
CA ASP A 98 11.06 -0.14 -16.92
C ASP A 98 9.67 -0.50 -16.38
N TYR A 99 8.77 -0.85 -17.30
CA TYR A 99 7.39 -1.20 -16.96
C TYR A 99 7.23 -2.56 -16.30
N LEU A 100 8.29 -3.37 -16.18
CA LEU A 100 8.23 -4.57 -15.34
C LEU A 100 7.96 -4.19 -13.88
N TYR A 101 8.37 -3.00 -13.44
CA TYR A 101 8.08 -2.49 -12.10
C TYR A 101 6.63 -2.04 -11.89
N ILE A 102 5.74 -2.14 -12.89
CA ILE A 102 4.30 -1.95 -12.68
C ILE A 102 3.74 -3.16 -11.91
N ASP A 103 3.95 -4.37 -12.40
CA ASP A 103 3.30 -5.58 -11.87
C ASP A 103 4.06 -6.92 -12.00
N TRP A 104 5.18 -6.98 -12.71
CA TRP A 104 5.92 -8.23 -12.97
C TRP A 104 7.16 -8.42 -12.10
N HIS A 105 7.92 -7.36 -11.86
CA HIS A 105 9.13 -7.39 -11.05
C HIS A 105 8.75 -7.72 -9.59
N PRO A 106 9.54 -8.51 -8.83
CA PRO A 106 9.26 -8.81 -7.42
C PRO A 106 9.08 -7.58 -6.53
N ASP A 107 9.84 -6.51 -6.81
CA ASP A 107 9.70 -5.19 -6.19
C ASP A 107 8.83 -4.23 -7.01
N SER A 108 7.91 -4.75 -7.82
CA SER A 108 6.97 -3.93 -8.57
C SER A 108 6.02 -3.17 -7.63
N TYR A 109 5.50 -2.07 -8.14
CA TYR A 109 4.56 -1.22 -7.44
C TYR A 109 3.33 -2.01 -6.97
N HIS A 110 2.81 -2.88 -7.84
CA HIS A 110 1.70 -3.78 -7.52
C HIS A 110 2.04 -4.73 -6.36
N PHE A 111 3.18 -5.44 -6.39
CA PHE A 111 3.50 -6.37 -5.31
C PHE A 111 3.76 -5.67 -3.98
N VAL A 112 4.49 -4.55 -3.99
CA VAL A 112 4.74 -3.75 -2.78
C VAL A 112 3.40 -3.26 -2.17
N TYR A 113 2.45 -2.81 -3.00
CA TYR A 113 1.10 -2.46 -2.53
C TYR A 113 0.37 -3.66 -1.92
N PHE A 114 0.43 -4.83 -2.55
CA PHE A 114 -0.24 -6.03 -2.02
C PHE A 114 0.32 -6.49 -0.68
N GLU A 115 1.64 -6.45 -0.52
CA GLU A 115 2.29 -6.74 0.77
C GLU A 115 1.86 -5.74 1.84
N LEU A 116 1.91 -4.44 1.53
CA LEU A 116 1.45 -3.35 2.40
C LEU A 116 0.01 -3.58 2.87
N HIS A 117 -0.90 -3.84 1.93
CA HIS A 117 -2.32 -4.00 2.25
C HIS A 117 -2.57 -5.29 3.03
N ALA A 118 -1.90 -6.40 2.69
CA ALA A 118 -1.99 -7.65 3.43
C ALA A 118 -1.55 -7.47 4.90
N ASP A 119 -0.51 -6.67 5.14
CA ASP A 119 -0.06 -6.33 6.48
C ASP A 119 -1.04 -5.43 7.23
N LEU A 120 -1.72 -4.49 6.58
CA LEU A 120 -2.80 -3.73 7.21
C LEU A 120 -4.00 -4.61 7.60
N LEU A 121 -4.46 -5.48 6.70
CA LEU A 121 -5.55 -6.43 6.96
C LEU A 121 -5.23 -7.37 8.13
N ASN A 122 -3.96 -7.71 8.28
CA ASN A 122 -3.43 -8.46 9.39
C ASN A 122 -3.63 -7.76 10.75
N TYR A 123 -3.51 -6.43 10.82
CA TYR A 123 -3.85 -5.67 12.03
C TYR A 123 -5.36 -5.56 12.24
N LEU A 124 -6.14 -5.38 11.18
CA LEU A 124 -7.60 -5.28 11.27
C LEU A 124 -8.24 -6.57 11.77
N ARG A 125 -7.79 -7.73 11.25
CA ARG A 125 -8.26 -9.05 11.72
C ARG A 125 -7.99 -9.27 13.22
N GLU A 126 -6.83 -8.83 13.72
CA GLU A 126 -6.52 -8.91 15.15
C GLU A 126 -7.27 -7.87 15.99
N ALA A 127 -7.88 -6.85 15.38
CA ALA A 127 -8.70 -5.86 16.08
C ALA A 127 -10.16 -6.31 16.22
N GLU A 128 -10.58 -7.32 15.46
CA GLU A 128 -11.95 -7.87 15.43
C GLU A 128 -12.13 -9.11 16.30
N GLY A 129 -11.02 -9.81 16.63
CA GLY A 129 -11.00 -10.97 17.52
C GLY A 129 -10.50 -10.63 18.91
#